data_AF-A0A7C6KTV4-F1
#
_entry.id   AF-A0A7C6KTV4-F1
#
_cell.length_a   1.000
_cell.length_b   1.000
_cell.length_c   1.000
_cell.angle_alpha   90.00
_cell.angle_beta   90.00
_cell.angle_gamma   90.00
#
_symmetry.space_group_name_H-M   'P 1'
#
loop_
_entity.id
_entity.type
_entity.pdbx_description
1 polymer ?
#
loop_
_entity_poly.entity_id
_entity_poly.type
_entity_poly.pdbx_seq_one_letter_code
_entity_poly.pdbx_strand_id
1 'polypeptide(L)'
;MKNDELQPIQLMTITATCTMGFNILTFSRDIVLIAGQDGWLSLFLAGGISVLISLILFKFLSFYPGKDLPEIILKIGGPFWGRIMLVPILAYTLVYPSLMVRAFVNALL
;
A
#
# COMPACT_ATOMS: atom_id res chain seq x y z
N MET A 1 -5.61 -14.79 -26.98
CA MET A 1 -6.16 -14.51 -25.63
C MET A 1 -6.50 -13.03 -25.61
N LYS A 2 -7.72 -12.67 -25.20
CA LYS A 2 -8.17 -11.28 -25.14
C LYS A 2 -7.27 -10.55 -24.14
N ASN A 3 -6.79 -9.34 -24.48
CA ASN A 3 -6.00 -8.54 -23.55
C ASN A 3 -6.90 -8.20 -22.35
N ASP A 4 -6.75 -8.96 -21.26
CA ASP A 4 -7.44 -8.73 -19.97
C ASP A 4 -6.77 -7.56 -19.21
N GLU A 5 -6.47 -6.48 -19.92
CA GLU A 5 -5.92 -5.26 -19.35
C GLU A 5 -7.04 -4.50 -18.65
N LEU A 6 -6.82 -4.17 -17.38
CA LEU A 6 -7.74 -3.36 -16.59
C LEU A 6 -7.78 -1.93 -17.15
N GLN A 7 -8.97 -1.38 -17.28
CA GLN A 7 -9.11 0.03 -17.67
C GLN A 7 -8.48 0.93 -16.60
N PRO A 8 -7.91 2.09 -16.97
CA PRO A 8 -7.29 3.01 -16.01
C PRO A 8 -8.22 3.41 -14.86
N ILE A 9 -9.52 3.55 -15.13
CA ILE A 9 -10.52 3.85 -14.11
C ILE A 9 -10.68 2.70 -13.11
N GLN A 10 -10.65 1.45 -13.57
CA GLN A 10 -10.73 0.26 -12.71
C GLN A 10 -9.49 0.14 -11.82
N LEU A 11 -8.31 0.37 -12.40
CA LEU A 11 -7.04 0.44 -11.67
C LEU A 11 -7.05 1.52 -10.59
N MET A 12 -7.53 2.73 -10.94
CA MET A 12 -7.68 3.83 -10.00
C MET A 12 -8.62 3.47 -8.86
N THR A 13 -9.80 2.91 -9.16
CA THR A 13 -10.79 2.54 -8.14
C THR A 13 -10.24 1.46 -7.21
N ILE A 14 -9.67 0.38 -7.75
CA ILE A 14 -9.10 -0.72 -6.94
C ILE A 14 -7.99 -0.16 -6.04
N THR A 15 -7.07 0.63 -6.59
CA THR A 15 -5.95 1.19 -5.82
C THR A 15 -6.45 2.14 -4.72
N ALA A 16 -7.40 3.02 -5.03
CA ALA A 16 -7.96 3.96 -4.07
C ALA A 16 -8.69 3.23 -2.92
N THR A 17 -9.55 2.27 -3.24
CA THR A 17 -10.31 1.51 -2.23
C THR A 17 -9.38 0.64 -1.37
N CYS A 18 -8.38 -0.02 -1.97
CA CYS A 18 -7.38 -0.79 -1.22
C CYS A 18 -6.52 0.10 -0.29
N THR A 19 -6.21 1.33 -0.69
CA THR A 19 -5.40 2.26 0.11
C THR A 19 -6.19 2.85 1.28
N MET A 20 -7.47 3.20 1.07
CA MET A 20 -8.31 3.79 2.11
C MET A 20 -8.66 2.79 3.23
N GLY A 21 -9.04 1.57 2.86
CA GLY A 21 -9.30 0.46 3.78
C GLY A 21 -10.19 0.82 5.00
N PHE A 22 -9.93 0.16 6.13
CA PHE A 22 -10.56 0.47 7.42
C PHE A 22 -10.03 1.78 8.03
N ASN A 23 -8.75 2.10 7.79
CA ASN A 23 -8.08 3.20 8.46
C ASN A 23 -8.77 4.54 8.23
N ILE A 24 -9.42 4.76 7.09
CA ILE A 24 -10.15 6.01 6.84
C ILE A 24 -11.15 6.38 7.96
N LEU A 25 -11.72 5.38 8.65
CA LEU A 25 -12.71 5.58 9.71
C LEU A 25 -12.07 5.96 11.06
N THR A 26 -10.88 5.45 11.36
CA THR A 26 -10.19 5.72 12.64
C THR A 26 -9.13 6.81 12.53
N PHE A 27 -8.66 7.09 11.32
CA PHE A 27 -7.51 7.94 11.03
C PHE A 27 -7.62 9.34 11.63
N SER A 28 -8.77 10.00 11.47
CA SER A 28 -8.98 11.35 12.02
C SER A 28 -8.90 11.36 13.55
N ARG A 29 -9.46 10.34 14.21
CA ARG A 29 -9.39 10.20 15.66
C ARG A 29 -7.96 9.93 16.11
N ASP A 30 -7.28 8.99 15.47
CA ASP A 30 -5.93 8.56 15.85
C ASP A 30 -4.92 9.71 15.67
N ILE A 31 -5.08 10.54 14.63
CA ILE A 31 -4.28 11.76 14.45
C ILE A 31 -4.51 12.77 15.56
N VAL A 32 -5.77 13.07 15.90
CA VAL A 32 -6.07 14.07 16.94
C VAL A 32 -5.59 13.59 18.31
N LEU A 33 -5.65 12.29 18.60
CA LEU A 33 -5.14 11.72 19.85
C LEU A 33 -3.62 11.89 20.00
N ILE A 34 -2.87 11.86 18.90
CA ILE A 34 -1.39 11.92 18.94
C ILE A 34 -0.89 13.36 18.77
N ALA A 35 -1.40 14.08 17.78
CA ALA A 35 -0.92 15.40 17.37
C ALA A 35 -1.80 16.55 17.89
N GLY A 36 -2.91 16.24 18.57
CA GLY A 36 -3.84 17.25 19.06
C GLY A 36 -4.54 18.01 17.93
N GLN A 37 -4.76 19.30 18.16
CA GLN A 37 -5.51 20.18 17.25
C GLN A 37 -4.78 20.41 15.91
N ASP A 38 -3.45 20.30 15.88
CA ASP A 38 -2.63 20.55 14.69
C ASP A 38 -2.37 19.31 13.82
N GLY A 39 -3.03 18.19 14.10
CA GLY A 39 -2.84 16.95 13.37
C GLY A 39 -3.18 17.00 11.87
N TRP A 40 -3.96 17.99 11.44
CA TRP A 40 -4.24 18.24 10.02
C TRP A 40 -2.97 18.56 9.22
N LEU A 41 -1.94 19.16 9.83
CA LEU A 41 -0.66 19.41 9.16
C LEU A 41 0.09 18.10 8.87
N SER A 42 0.04 17.15 9.80
CA SER A 42 0.61 15.81 9.62
C SER A 42 -0.04 15.06 8.46
N LEU A 43 -1.35 15.29 8.22
CA LEU A 43 -2.06 14.74 7.07
C LEU A 43 -1.52 15.27 5.75
N PHE A 44 -1.34 16.59 5.63
CA PHE A 44 -0.77 17.18 4.42
C PHE A 44 0.67 16.72 4.17
N LEU A 45 1.47 16.63 5.22
CA LEU A 45 2.85 16.15 5.11
C LEU A 45 2.91 14.68 4.67
N ALA A 46 2.12 13.81 5.30
CA ALA A 46 2.05 12.40 4.95
C ALA A 46 1.52 12.18 3.52
N GLY A 47 0.50 12.95 3.13
CA GLY A 47 -0.04 12.93 1.77
C GLY A 47 1.01 13.35 0.73
N GLY A 48 1.72 14.45 0.96
CA GLY A 48 2.79 14.92 0.08
C GLY A 48 3.92 13.91 -0.07
N ILE A 49 4.39 13.33 1.03
CA ILE A 49 5.42 12.28 1.02
C ILE A 49 4.91 11.04 0.27
N SER A 50 3.65 10.64 0.49
CA SER A 50 3.05 9.47 -0.18
C SER A 50 2.97 9.64 -1.70
N VAL A 51 2.62 10.84 -2.18
CA VAL A 51 2.62 11.16 -3.62
C VAL A 51 4.04 11.08 -4.19
N LEU A 52 5.02 11.68 -3.50
CA LEU A 52 6.42 11.62 -3.95
C LEU A 52 6.95 10.19 -4.05
N ILE A 53 6.70 9.36 -3.04
CA ILE A 53 7.08 7.94 -3.05
C ILE A 53 6.37 7.18 -4.18
N SER A 54 5.07 7.45 -4.38
CA SER A 54 4.28 6.81 -5.44
C SER A 54 4.81 7.14 -6.84
N LEU A 55 5.25 8.38 -7.08
CA LEU A 55 5.88 8.77 -8.35
C LEU A 55 7.21 8.05 -8.58
N ILE A 56 8.03 7.90 -7.53
CA ILE A 56 9.29 7.16 -7.61
C ILE A 56 9.02 5.68 -7.91
N LEU A 57 8.06 5.06 -7.22
CA LEU A 57 7.65 3.68 -7.45
C LEU A 57 7.09 3.46 -8.85
N PHE A 58 6.24 4.37 -9.34
CA PHE A 58 5.69 4.31 -10.69
C PHE A 58 6.81 4.36 -11.74
N LYS A 59 7.77 5.27 -11.57
CA LYS A 59 8.94 5.34 -12.44
C LYS A 59 9.79 4.07 -12.35
N PHE A 60 9.97 3.51 -11.16
CA PHE A 60 10.71 2.26 -10.97
C PHE A 60 10.05 1.08 -11.71
N LEU A 61 8.74 0.93 -11.58
CA LEU A 61 7.96 -0.12 -12.25
C LEU A 61 8.00 0.04 -13.78
N SER A 62 8.06 1.27 -14.29
CA SER A 62 8.16 1.53 -15.74
C SER A 62 9.44 0.97 -16.37
N PHE A 63 10.51 0.75 -15.60
CA PHE A 63 11.74 0.11 -16.09
C PHE A 63 11.61 -1.42 -16.26
N TYR A 64 10.57 -2.03 -15.67
CA TYR A 64 10.33 -3.47 -15.72
C TYR A 64 8.90 -3.76 -16.20
N PRO A 65 8.58 -3.43 -17.46
CA PRO A 65 7.23 -3.62 -17.99
C PRO A 65 6.82 -5.10 -17.95
N GLY A 66 5.59 -5.35 -17.52
CA GLY A 66 4.99 -6.70 -17.47
C GLY A 66 5.55 -7.62 -16.38
N LYS A 67 6.25 -7.07 -15.37
CA LYS A 67 6.71 -7.84 -14.21
C LYS A 67 6.07 -7.32 -12.94
N ASP A 68 5.66 -8.23 -12.08
CA ASP A 68 5.17 -7.87 -10.76
C ASP A 68 6.32 -7.56 -9.81
N LEU A 69 6.03 -6.81 -8.75
CA LEU A 69 7.01 -6.40 -7.75
C LEU A 69 7.81 -7.59 -7.17
N PRO A 70 7.20 -8.76 -6.85
CA PRO A 70 7.95 -9.93 -6.42
C PRO A 70 8.90 -10.48 -7.47
N GLU A 71 8.50 -10.47 -8.74
CA GLU A 71 9.34 -10.94 -9.85
C GLU A 71 10.53 -10.01 -10.10
N ILE A 72 10.33 -8.70 -9.94
CA ILE A 72 11.39 -7.70 -10.02
C ILE A 72 12.40 -7.94 -8.90
N ILE A 73 11.95 -8.19 -7.66
CA ILE A 73 12.83 -8.50 -6.52
C ILE A 73 13.63 -9.77 -6.78
N LEU A 74 13.00 -10.84 -7.27
CA LEU A 74 13.70 -12.08 -7.62
C LEU A 74 14.70 -11.90 -8.76
N LYS A 75 14.37 -11.04 -9.75
CA LYS A 75 15.26 -10.75 -10.86
C LYS A 75 16.50 -9.97 -10.41
N ILE A 76 16.34 -8.98 -9.54
CA ILE A 76 17.44 -8.11 -9.08
C ILE A 76 18.27 -8.78 -7.99
N GLY A 77 17.62 -9.39 -7.00
CA GLY A 77 18.27 -10.04 -5.86
C GLY A 77 18.70 -11.49 -6.10
N GLY A 78 18.38 -12.07 -7.26
CA GLY A 78 18.67 -13.47 -7.54
C GLY A 78 17.88 -14.46 -6.67
N PRO A 79 18.16 -15.78 -6.81
CA PRO A 79 17.33 -16.83 -6.21
C PRO A 79 17.43 -16.92 -4.69
N PHE A 80 18.54 -16.46 -4.09
CA PHE A 80 18.75 -16.53 -2.64
C PHE A 80 18.36 -15.22 -1.95
N TRP A 81 19.05 -14.12 -2.27
CA TRP A 81 18.78 -12.82 -1.63
C TRP A 81 17.39 -12.27 -1.99
N GLY A 82 16.94 -12.46 -3.24
CA GLY A 82 15.58 -12.08 -3.64
C GLY A 82 14.51 -12.78 -2.81
N ARG A 83 14.67 -14.09 -2.52
CA ARG A 83 13.73 -14.82 -1.67
C ARG A 83 13.73 -14.32 -0.23
N ILE A 84 14.89 -14.04 0.34
CA ILE A 84 15.00 -13.48 1.69
C ILE A 84 14.29 -12.12 1.76
N MET A 85 14.47 -11.25 0.75
CA MET A 85 13.80 -9.95 0.69
C MET A 85 12.28 -10.05 0.53
N LEU A 86 11.75 -11.13 -0.04
CA LEU A 86 10.31 -11.37 -0.15
C LEU A 86 9.66 -11.76 1.17
N VAL A 87 10.40 -12.40 2.10
CA VAL A 87 9.80 -12.89 3.35
C VAL A 87 9.14 -11.77 4.18
N PRO A 88 9.78 -10.60 4.42
CA PRO A 88 9.12 -9.49 5.11
C PRO A 88 7.90 -8.95 4.36
N ILE A 89 7.94 -8.91 3.02
CA ILE A 89 6.83 -8.43 2.20
C ILE A 89 5.63 -9.39 2.31
N LEU A 90 5.88 -10.70 2.25
CA LEU A 90 4.88 -11.73 2.45
C LEU A 90 4.28 -11.67 3.86
N ALA A 91 5.13 -11.52 4.89
CA ALA A 91 4.66 -11.37 6.26
C ALA A 91 3.77 -10.12 6.41
N TYR A 92 4.19 -8.98 5.87
CA TYR A 92 3.41 -7.75 5.90
C TYR A 92 2.06 -7.90 5.18
N THR A 93 2.06 -8.48 3.98
CA THR A 93 0.84 -8.66 3.17
C THR A 93 -0.16 -9.64 3.78
N LEU A 94 0.26 -10.56 4.65
CA LEU A 94 -0.64 -11.45 5.39
C LEU A 94 -1.10 -10.86 6.72
N VAL A 95 -0.18 -10.29 7.50
CA VAL A 95 -0.46 -9.81 8.86
C VAL A 95 -1.30 -8.53 8.83
N TYR A 96 -0.95 -7.57 7.95
CA TYR A 96 -1.62 -6.28 7.90
C TYR A 96 -3.13 -6.37 7.64
N PRO A 97 -3.62 -7.03 6.57
CA PRO A 97 -5.06 -7.17 6.35
C PRO A 97 -5.74 -7.98 7.45
N SER A 98 -5.06 -8.97 8.04
CA SER A 98 -5.59 -9.75 9.17
C SER A 98 -5.84 -8.86 10.40
N LEU A 99 -4.91 -7.95 10.70
CA LEU A 99 -5.08 -6.96 11.77
C LEU A 99 -6.20 -5.98 11.46
N MET A 100 -6.34 -5.55 10.20
CA MET A 100 -7.44 -4.68 9.76
C MET A 100 -8.80 -5.33 9.97
N VAL A 101 -8.96 -6.60 9.58
CA VAL A 101 -10.21 -7.35 9.81
C VAL A 101 -10.53 -7.47 11.30
N ARG A 102 -9.52 -7.76 12.15
CA ARG A 102 -9.71 -7.80 13.60
C ARG A 102 -10.15 -6.45 14.17
N ALA A 103 -9.51 -5.37 13.74
CA ALA A 103 -9.86 -4.02 14.19
C ALA A 103 -11.28 -3.62 13.77
N PHE A 104 -11.67 -3.99 12.55
CA PHE A 104 -13.03 -3.78 12.06
C PHE A 104 -14.08 -4.53 12.89
N VAL A 105 -13.85 -5.81 13.19
CA VAL A 105 -14.76 -6.61 14.03
C VAL A 105 -14.88 -6.03 15.44
N ASN A 106 -13.77 -5.64 16.05
CA ASN A 106 -13.76 -5.03 17.39
C ASN A 106 -14.44 -3.65 17.44
N ALA A 107 -14.54 -2.94 16.32
CA ALA A 107 -15.26 -1.67 16.27
C ALA A 107 -16.78 -1.86 16.13
N LEU A 108 -17.23 -3.06 15.77
CA LEU A 108 -18.64 -3.38 15.47
C LEU A 108 -19.34 -4.13 16.62
N LEU A 109 -18.59 -4.87 17.43
CA LEU A 109 -19.04 -5.52 18.68
C LEU A 109 -18.87 -4.59 19.89
#